data_AF-A0A6P0Y439-F1
#
_entry.id   AF-A0A6P0Y439-F1
#
_cell.length_a   1.000
_cell.length_b   1.000
_cell.length_c   1.000
_cell.angle_alpha   90.00
_cell.angle_beta   90.00
_cell.angle_gamma   90.00
#
_symmetry.space_group_name_H-M   'P 1'
#
loop_
_entity.id
_entity.type
_entity.pdbx_description
1 polymer ?
#
loop_
_entity_poly.entity_id
_entity_poly.type
_entity_poly.pdbx_seq_one_letter_code
_entity_poly.pdbx_strand_id
1 'polypeptide(L)'
;GDRSTATNLLQWFDGIFETGWQTIEEVLNFEQAEIGYSFRSSVRISRGKKIDLGMRVAEESVALIVHLLSETETEKDVNIQVHPMGEEVYLPPGVKLIVMDEFGEELTFVESRDADNFIQLNFTTEIGEKFSIAVVLGEARVIKDFYLE
;
A
#
# COMPACT_ATOMS: atom_id res chain seq x y z
N GLY A 1 -10.37 -11.65 12.62
CA GLY A 1 -9.11 -12.23 13.08
C GLY A 1 -8.03 -11.79 12.14
N ASP A 2 -7.43 -10.64 12.43
CA ASP A 2 -6.07 -10.25 12.08
C ASP A 2 -5.82 -9.11 13.08
N ARG A 3 -4.98 -9.31 14.10
CA ARG A 3 -4.60 -8.20 14.99
C ARG A 3 -3.60 -7.43 14.17
N SER A 4 -3.99 -6.30 13.57
CA SER A 4 -3.06 -5.45 12.83
C SER A 4 -1.94 -5.02 13.78
N THR A 5 -0.78 -5.66 13.63
CA THR A 5 0.46 -5.11 14.18
C THR A 5 0.85 -3.96 13.27
N ALA A 6 1.00 -2.78 13.85
CA ALA A 6 1.50 -1.62 13.12
C ALA A 6 2.83 -1.94 12.45
N THR A 7 3.06 -1.37 11.26
CA THR A 7 4.24 -1.61 10.44
C THR A 7 5.26 -0.50 10.65
N ASN A 8 6.45 -0.86 11.11
CA ASN A 8 7.59 0.04 11.20
C ASN A 8 8.31 0.10 9.86
N LEU A 9 8.31 1.27 9.23
CA LEU A 9 8.97 1.45 7.93
C LEU A 9 10.49 1.60 8.05
N LEU A 10 11.04 1.87 9.24
CA LEU A 10 12.49 1.99 9.41
C LEU A 10 13.20 0.64 9.37
N GLN A 11 12.65 -0.39 10.03
CA GLN A 11 13.27 -1.72 10.05
C GLN A 11 13.30 -2.42 8.68
N TRP A 12 12.52 -1.91 7.71
CA TRP A 12 12.58 -2.39 6.33
C TRP A 12 13.96 -2.14 5.72
N PHE A 13 14.67 -1.08 6.12
CA PHE A 13 16.05 -0.81 5.68
C PHE A 13 17.06 -1.84 6.23
N ASP A 14 16.74 -2.48 7.36
CA ASP A 14 17.51 -3.60 7.91
C ASP A 14 17.08 -4.97 7.36
N GLY A 15 16.14 -4.98 6.40
CA GLY A 15 15.62 -6.21 5.81
C GLY A 15 14.64 -6.97 6.71
N ILE A 16 14.09 -6.31 7.73
CA ILE A 16 13.10 -6.88 8.64
C ILE A 16 11.71 -6.46 8.17
N PHE A 17 10.82 -7.43 7.96
CA PHE A 17 9.47 -7.19 7.46
C PHE A 17 8.44 -7.91 8.32
N GLU A 18 7.34 -7.23 8.63
CA GLU A 18 6.23 -7.78 9.40
C GLU A 18 5.45 -8.80 8.58
N THR A 19 4.74 -9.69 9.28
CA THR A 19 3.99 -10.77 8.65
C THR A 19 3.02 -10.26 7.58
N GLY A 20 3.06 -10.90 6.42
CA GLY A 20 2.22 -10.59 5.27
C GLY A 20 2.76 -9.51 4.34
N TRP A 21 3.86 -8.85 4.68
CA TRP A 21 4.64 -8.06 3.71
C TRP A 21 5.57 -9.00 2.92
N GLN A 22 5.48 -8.93 1.60
CA GLN A 22 6.18 -9.80 0.66
C GLN A 22 6.86 -8.96 -0.43
N THR A 23 7.68 -9.58 -1.28
CA THR A 23 8.22 -8.86 -2.45
C THR A 23 7.10 -8.56 -3.44
N ILE A 24 7.33 -7.60 -4.35
CA ILE A 24 6.31 -7.22 -5.35
C ILE A 24 5.98 -8.40 -6.26
N GLU A 25 7.00 -9.20 -6.60
CA GLU A 25 6.92 -10.37 -7.46
C GLU A 25 6.16 -11.55 -6.82
N GLU A 26 6.05 -11.57 -5.49
CA GLU A 26 5.26 -12.57 -4.76
C GLU A 26 3.78 -12.17 -4.65
N VAL A 27 3.48 -10.88 -4.80
CA VAL A 27 2.12 -10.32 -4.63
C VAL A 27 1.44 -10.05 -5.96
N LEU A 28 2.18 -9.55 -6.94
CA LEU A 28 1.70 -9.20 -8.28
C LEU A 28 2.14 -10.22 -9.32
N ASN A 29 1.35 -10.38 -10.37
CA ASN A 29 1.75 -11.19 -11.52
C ASN A 29 2.84 -10.48 -12.34
N PHE A 30 3.56 -11.23 -13.17
CA PHE A 30 4.72 -10.74 -13.92
C PHE A 30 4.46 -9.47 -14.74
N GLU A 31 3.33 -9.39 -15.46
CA GLU A 31 2.97 -8.22 -16.28
C GLU A 31 2.72 -6.97 -15.43
N GLN A 32 2.09 -7.12 -14.26
CA GLN A 32 1.84 -6.03 -13.31
C GLN A 32 3.15 -5.56 -12.66
N ALA A 33 4.02 -6.51 -12.31
CA ALA A 33 5.33 -6.21 -11.76
C ALA A 33 6.17 -5.38 -12.77
N GLU A 34 6.22 -5.77 -14.05
CA GLU A 34 6.98 -5.06 -15.10
C GLU A 34 6.51 -3.62 -15.32
N ILE A 35 5.21 -3.31 -15.21
CA ILE A 35 4.71 -1.93 -15.25
C ILE A 35 5.29 -1.11 -14.08
N GLY A 36 5.38 -1.71 -12.89
CA GLY A 36 6.02 -1.10 -11.71
C GLY A 36 7.55 -0.95 -11.82
N TYR A 37 8.24 -1.72 -12.69
CA TYR A 37 9.70 -1.67 -12.84
C TYR A 37 10.20 -0.32 -13.39
N SER A 38 9.40 0.39 -14.18
CA SER A 38 9.77 1.70 -14.76
C SER A 38 10.01 2.80 -13.72
N PHE A 39 9.54 2.61 -12.49
CA PHE A 39 9.65 3.57 -11.38
C PHE A 39 10.89 3.37 -10.48
N ARG A 40 11.73 2.35 -10.73
CA ARG A 40 12.76 1.88 -9.79
C ARG A 40 14.00 2.76 -9.64
N SER A 41 14.19 3.83 -10.41
CA SER A 41 15.43 4.63 -10.31
C SER A 41 15.55 5.38 -8.99
N SER A 42 14.44 5.74 -8.34
CA SER A 42 14.41 6.36 -7.01
C SER A 42 14.08 5.37 -5.89
N VAL A 43 13.25 4.36 -6.14
CA VAL A 43 12.77 3.42 -5.12
C VAL A 43 13.93 2.67 -4.43
N ARG A 44 14.00 2.74 -3.10
CA ARG A 44 14.96 2.02 -2.26
C ARG A 44 14.42 0.68 -1.78
N ILE A 45 13.18 0.67 -1.30
CA ILE A 45 12.53 -0.53 -0.75
C ILE A 45 11.10 -0.57 -1.25
N SER A 46 10.63 -1.76 -1.63
CA SER A 46 9.23 -2.00 -2.01
C SER A 46 8.72 -3.27 -1.34
N ARG A 47 7.54 -3.21 -0.72
CA ARG A 47 6.84 -4.39 -0.23
C ARG A 47 5.37 -4.35 -0.59
N GLY A 48 4.84 -5.52 -0.91
CA GLY A 48 3.43 -5.72 -1.20
C GLY A 48 2.74 -6.48 -0.07
N LYS A 49 1.46 -6.23 0.11
CA LYS A 49 0.60 -6.99 1.02
C LYS A 49 -0.77 -7.20 0.39
N LYS A 50 -1.24 -8.43 0.39
CA LYS A 50 -2.61 -8.76 0.00
C LYS A 50 -3.60 -8.16 1.00
N ILE A 51 -4.58 -7.44 0.49
CA ILE A 51 -5.71 -6.90 1.23
C ILE A 51 -6.97 -7.62 0.74
N ASP A 52 -7.61 -8.35 1.64
CA ASP A 52 -8.90 -8.98 1.37
C ASP A 52 -10.03 -8.01 1.76
N LEU A 53 -10.81 -7.57 0.79
CA LEU A 53 -11.96 -6.68 0.99
C LEU A 53 -13.27 -7.44 1.23
N GLY A 54 -13.25 -8.78 1.21
CA GLY A 54 -14.18 -9.61 1.97
C GLY A 54 -15.66 -9.59 1.59
N MET A 55 -16.05 -9.20 0.37
CA MET A 55 -17.45 -9.27 -0.05
C MET A 55 -17.69 -10.39 -1.08
N ARG A 56 -18.18 -11.52 -0.54
CA ARG A 56 -18.95 -12.59 -1.22
C ARG A 56 -18.24 -13.59 -2.14
N VAL A 57 -17.10 -13.30 -2.75
CA VAL A 57 -16.34 -14.29 -3.55
C VAL A 57 -14.85 -14.02 -3.36
N ALA A 58 -13.99 -15.04 -3.45
CA ALA A 58 -12.55 -14.98 -3.21
C ALA A 58 -11.73 -14.06 -4.16
N GLU A 59 -12.39 -13.15 -4.87
CA GLU A 59 -11.90 -12.41 -6.03
C GLU A 59 -11.78 -10.89 -5.80
N GLU A 60 -12.27 -10.32 -4.70
CA GLU A 60 -12.15 -8.87 -4.43
C GLU A 60 -10.91 -8.52 -3.57
N SER A 61 -9.82 -9.26 -3.75
CA SER A 61 -8.55 -8.91 -3.13
C SER A 61 -7.79 -7.90 -3.97
N VAL A 62 -7.12 -6.96 -3.30
CA VAL A 62 -6.23 -6.00 -3.93
C VAL A 62 -4.85 -6.07 -3.27
N ALA A 63 -3.82 -5.67 -4.01
CA ALA A 63 -2.46 -5.61 -3.52
C ALA A 63 -2.16 -4.17 -3.05
N LEU A 64 -1.87 -4.01 -1.77
CA LEU A 64 -1.33 -2.76 -1.23
C LEU A 64 0.19 -2.79 -1.37
N ILE A 65 0.74 -1.88 -2.18
CA ILE A 65 2.17 -1.74 -2.39
C ILE A 65 2.67 -0.48 -1.70
N VAL A 66 3.78 -0.62 -0.97
CA VAL A 66 4.47 0.49 -0.30
C VAL A 66 5.87 0.59 -0.86
N HIS A 67 6.22 1.76 -1.38
CA HIS A 67 7.55 2.12 -1.83
C HIS A 67 8.13 3.20 -0.93
N LEU A 68 9.35 2.97 -0.45
CA LEU A 68 10.19 3.99 0.18
C LEU A 68 11.16 4.50 -0.89
N LEU A 69 11.06 5.79 -1.24
CA LEU A 69 11.79 6.40 -2.35
C LEU A 69 13.09 7.07 -1.91
N SER A 70 13.19 7.50 -0.64
CA SER A 70 14.37 8.15 -0.12
C SER A 70 14.79 7.58 1.23
N GLU A 71 16.07 7.79 1.51
CA GLU A 71 16.71 7.42 2.76
C GLU A 71 17.35 8.67 3.35
N THR A 72 16.53 9.68 3.68
CA THR A 72 17.03 10.81 4.46
C THR A 72 16.97 10.48 5.95
N GLU A 73 17.75 11.17 6.77
CA GLU A 73 17.78 10.94 8.23
C GLU A 73 16.53 11.46 8.94
N THR A 74 15.78 12.38 8.33
CA THR A 74 14.69 13.12 9.00
C THR A 74 13.30 12.81 8.44
N GLU A 75 13.21 12.54 7.14
CA GLU A 75 11.95 12.27 6.45
C GLU A 75 12.08 11.12 5.44
N LYS A 76 10.98 10.44 5.18
CA LYS A 76 10.90 9.40 4.14
C LYS A 76 9.85 9.80 3.11
N ASP A 77 10.24 9.73 1.85
CA ASP A 77 9.30 9.79 0.72
C ASP A 77 8.60 8.44 0.57
N VAL A 78 7.28 8.44 0.73
CA VAL A 78 6.44 7.25 0.65
C VAL A 78 5.53 7.35 -0.56
N ASN A 79 5.53 6.30 -1.38
CA ASN A 79 4.53 6.10 -2.41
C ASN A 79 3.73 4.84 -2.07
N ILE A 80 2.40 4.99 -1.99
CA ILE A 80 1.47 3.90 -1.72
C ILE A 80 0.65 3.65 -2.97
N GLN A 81 0.53 2.40 -3.36
CA GLN A 81 -0.27 1.99 -4.52
C GLN A 81 -1.24 0.88 -4.13
N VAL A 82 -2.37 0.85 -4.84
CA VAL A 82 -3.29 -0.29 -4.81
C VAL A 82 -3.40 -0.84 -6.23
N HIS A 83 -3.13 -2.13 -6.39
CA HIS A 83 -3.19 -2.87 -7.66
C HIS A 83 -4.26 -3.97 -7.60
N PRO A 84 -4.87 -4.34 -8.72
CA PRO A 84 -5.71 -5.53 -8.80
C PRO A 84 -4.87 -6.78 -8.56
N MET A 85 -5.51 -7.86 -8.11
CA MET A 85 -4.86 -9.17 -7.90
C MET A 85 -5.56 -10.25 -8.72
N GLY A 86 -4.90 -11.39 -8.86
CA GLY A 86 -5.41 -12.52 -9.65
C GLY A 86 -5.17 -12.30 -11.14
N GLU A 87 -6.17 -12.60 -11.97
CA GLU A 87 -6.10 -12.41 -13.42
C GLU A 87 -6.67 -11.05 -13.86
N GLU A 88 -7.05 -10.19 -12.91
CA GLU A 88 -7.64 -8.89 -13.17
C GLU A 88 -6.60 -7.86 -13.61
N VAL A 89 -6.93 -7.12 -14.66
CA VAL A 89 -6.08 -6.05 -15.23
C VAL A 89 -6.38 -4.69 -14.60
N TYR A 90 -7.64 -4.47 -14.22
CA TYR A 90 -8.13 -3.19 -13.71
C TYR A 90 -8.63 -3.35 -12.27
N LEU A 91 -8.52 -2.28 -11.49
CA LEU A 91 -9.17 -2.23 -10.18
C LEU A 91 -10.69 -2.25 -10.34
N PRO A 92 -11.42 -2.85 -9.38
CA PRO A 92 -12.84 -2.58 -9.24
C PRO A 92 -13.08 -1.06 -9.16
N PRO A 93 -14.06 -0.51 -9.89
CA PRO A 93 -14.41 0.90 -9.76
C PRO A 93 -14.85 1.24 -8.33
N GLY A 94 -14.38 2.38 -7.80
CA GLY A 94 -14.72 2.83 -6.45
C GLY A 94 -13.83 2.30 -5.33
N VAL A 95 -12.72 1.62 -5.64
CA VAL A 95 -11.67 1.35 -4.65
C VAL A 95 -11.06 2.68 -4.23
N LYS A 96 -11.16 3.02 -2.95
CA LYS A 96 -10.61 4.26 -2.37
C LYS A 96 -9.38 3.95 -1.54
N LEU A 97 -8.27 4.62 -1.84
CA LEU A 97 -7.05 4.63 -1.07
C LEU A 97 -6.98 5.95 -0.30
N ILE A 98 -6.78 5.88 1.02
CA ILE A 98 -6.84 7.04 1.93
C ILE A 98 -5.60 7.04 2.83
N VAL A 99 -4.97 8.20 2.97
CA VAL A 99 -3.94 8.46 3.99
C VAL A 99 -4.61 9.18 5.16
N MET A 100 -4.36 8.71 6.38
CA MET A 100 -4.88 9.28 7.62
C MET A 100 -3.76 9.59 8.59
N ASP A 101 -3.94 10.58 9.43
CA ASP A 101 -3.02 10.90 10.53
C ASP A 101 -3.17 9.92 11.72
N GLU A 102 -2.44 10.17 12.81
CA GLU A 102 -2.48 9.37 14.03
C GLU A 102 -3.83 9.42 14.78
N PHE A 103 -4.66 10.44 14.51
CA PHE A 103 -5.98 10.61 15.10
C PHE A 103 -7.09 9.99 14.23
N GLY A 104 -6.73 9.49 13.05
CA GLY A 104 -7.65 8.90 12.08
C GLY A 104 -8.36 9.94 11.20
N GLU A 105 -7.88 11.18 11.15
CA GLU A 105 -8.37 12.19 10.22
C GLU A 105 -7.90 11.87 8.79
N GLU A 106 -8.80 11.91 7.80
CA GLU A 106 -8.44 11.68 6.40
C GLU A 106 -7.68 12.91 5.86
N LEU A 107 -6.37 12.75 5.62
CA LEU A 107 -5.51 13.81 5.09
C LEU A 107 -5.69 13.95 3.57
N THR A 108 -5.74 12.82 2.86
CA THR A 108 -5.90 12.80 1.39
C THR A 108 -6.39 11.43 0.91
N PHE A 109 -6.97 11.39 -0.29
CA PHE A 109 -7.43 10.16 -0.90
C PHE A 109 -7.40 10.19 -2.44
N VAL A 110 -7.46 9.00 -3.03
CA VAL A 110 -7.72 8.76 -4.45
C VAL A 110 -8.71 7.61 -4.59
N GLU A 111 -9.52 7.63 -5.65
CA GLU A 111 -10.54 6.62 -5.93
C GLU A 111 -10.36 6.09 -7.36
N SER A 112 -10.43 4.78 -7.54
CA SER A 112 -10.34 4.14 -8.85
C SER A 112 -11.57 4.40 -9.70
N ARG A 113 -11.34 4.58 -10.99
CA ARG A 113 -12.37 4.68 -12.03
C ARG A 113 -12.27 3.49 -12.96
N ASP A 114 -13.16 3.45 -13.95
CA ASP A 114 -13.07 2.48 -15.03
C ASP A 114 -11.69 2.53 -15.70
N ALA A 115 -11.11 1.34 -15.91
CA ALA A 115 -9.81 1.13 -16.55
C ALA A 115 -8.58 1.65 -15.78
N ASP A 116 -8.68 2.04 -14.51
CA ASP A 116 -7.49 2.31 -13.70
C ASP A 116 -6.81 0.98 -13.32
N ASN A 117 -5.62 0.72 -13.90
CA ASN A 117 -4.80 -0.47 -13.58
C ASN A 117 -4.24 -0.42 -12.14
N PHE A 118 -4.11 0.78 -11.57
CA PHE A 118 -3.74 1.00 -10.18
C PHE A 118 -4.08 2.45 -9.79
N ILE A 119 -4.18 2.71 -8.49
CA ILE A 119 -4.26 4.06 -7.92
C ILE A 119 -3.10 4.27 -6.95
N GLN A 120 -2.71 5.52 -6.72
CA GLN A 120 -1.56 5.83 -5.87
C GLN A 120 -1.65 7.17 -5.15
N LEU A 121 -0.90 7.29 -4.05
CA LEU A 121 -0.65 8.52 -3.33
C LEU A 121 0.84 8.65 -3.02
N ASN A 122 1.36 9.88 -3.05
CA ASN A 122 2.72 10.23 -2.65
C ASN A 122 2.64 11.22 -1.49
N PHE A 123 3.45 11.01 -0.46
CA PHE A 123 3.57 11.92 0.68
C PHE A 123 4.92 11.72 1.38
N THR A 124 5.30 12.67 2.22
CA THR A 124 6.44 12.56 3.13
C THR A 124 5.94 12.25 4.54
N THR A 125 6.79 11.59 5.32
CA THR A 125 6.56 11.37 6.75
C THR A 125 7.87 11.45 7.51
N GLU A 126 7.84 12.05 8.70
CA GLU A 126 8.99 12.26 9.56
C GLU A 126 9.24 11.07 10.50
N ILE A 127 10.48 10.95 10.98
CA ILE A 127 10.81 10.01 12.07
C ILE A 127 9.97 10.36 13.31
N GLY A 128 9.35 9.35 13.92
CA GLY A 128 8.47 9.49 15.09
C GLY A 128 6.99 9.71 14.74
N GLU A 129 6.66 9.96 13.47
CA GLU A 129 5.26 10.08 13.04
C GLU A 129 4.57 8.74 12.90
N LYS A 130 3.24 8.78 13.04
CA LYS A 130 2.33 7.68 12.81
C LYS A 130 1.29 8.10 11.80
N PHE A 131 0.97 7.20 10.89
CA PHE A 131 -0.08 7.41 9.92
C PHE A 131 -0.75 6.08 9.64
N SER A 132 -1.91 6.13 9.00
CA SER A 132 -2.66 4.95 8.63
C SER A 132 -3.08 5.02 7.18
N ILE A 133 -3.10 3.87 6.52
CA ILE A 133 -3.64 3.71 5.18
C ILE A 133 -4.95 2.94 5.27
N ALA A 134 -6.03 3.51 4.73
CA ALA A 134 -7.28 2.79 4.54
C ALA A 134 -7.48 2.44 3.06
N VAL A 135 -7.86 1.18 2.82
CA VAL A 135 -8.35 0.70 1.52
C VAL A 135 -9.83 0.37 1.69
N VAL A 136 -10.68 0.99 0.87
CA VAL A 136 -12.14 0.93 0.99
C VAL A 136 -12.76 0.52 -0.34
N LEU A 137 -13.78 -0.35 -0.31
CA LEU A 137 -14.64 -0.65 -1.45
C LEU A 137 -16.06 -0.91 -0.94
N GLY A 138 -17.02 -0.07 -1.32
CA GLY A 138 -18.38 -0.15 -0.78
C GLY A 138 -18.39 -0.01 0.74
N GLU A 139 -18.86 -1.04 1.44
CA GLU A 139 -18.89 -1.08 2.92
C GLU A 139 -17.61 -1.69 3.53
N ALA A 140 -16.76 -2.32 2.72
CA ALA A 140 -15.52 -2.92 3.17
C ALA A 140 -14.46 -1.85 3.43
N ARG A 141 -13.80 -1.91 4.58
CA ARG A 141 -12.70 -1.02 4.96
C ARG A 141 -11.62 -1.81 5.69
N VAL A 142 -10.42 -1.80 5.14
CA VAL A 142 -9.22 -2.35 5.79
C VAL A 142 -8.27 -1.22 6.08
N ILE A 143 -7.80 -1.14 7.33
CA ILE A 143 -6.84 -0.14 7.80
C ILE A 143 -5.52 -0.84 8.11
N LYS A 144 -4.41 -0.20 7.73
CA LYS A 144 -3.04 -0.59 8.07
C LYS A 144 -2.33 0.60 8.72
N ASP A 145 -1.84 0.38 9.93
CA ASP A 145 -1.14 1.39 10.71
C ASP A 145 0.36 1.32 10.41
N PHE A 146 0.99 2.49 10.29
CA PHE A 146 2.41 2.66 9.99
C PHE A 146 3.06 3.64 10.96
N TYR A 147 4.35 3.43 11.21
CA TYR A 147 5.16 4.34 12.00
C TYR A 147 6.63 4.25 11.59
N LEU A 148 7.42 5.24 12.02
CA LEU A 148 8.86 5.31 11.80
C LEU A 148 9.58 5.47 13.14
N GLU A 149 9.90 4.37 13.83
CA GLU A 149 10.60 4.39 15.14
C GLU A 149 11.56 3.21 15.34
#